data_AF-A0A9D1DTF7-F1
#
_entry.id   AF-A0A9D1DTF7-F1
#
_cell.length_a   1.000
_cell.length_b   1.000
_cell.length_c   1.000
_cell.angle_alpha   90.00
_cell.angle_beta   90.00
_cell.angle_gamma   90.00
#
_symmetry.space_group_name_H-M   'P 1'
#
loop_
_entity.id
_entity.type
_entity.pdbx_description
1 polymer ?
#
loop_
_entity_poly.entity_id
_entity_poly.type
_entity_poly.pdbx_seq_one_letter_code
_entity_poly.pdbx_strand_id
1 'polypeptide(L)'
;MKIVDNPYKKEFVFDLYSRIYPDFKDYEKITKKKMIEKIIEFYSDYNNIIDICTYREIKFLKRIANGEKIAWDDDRFEFEKDILRKKMLISHNDSLEYDFYDELKDSILLALSRVKMSEVKKKTELNEFLVGFCKVMGNFLIYPLIDMASSLFNIDSKVVFDHVFDNKLFNYYVVIYDKYVETFDEETPIGLYRDYYYVEDELDEERKEYAISGTQTFDLKQYINIFYDDFNFDNKIVKKFYKELMDLPFFGFSALEPIRVFALLNKDREPLKDSISNVPALAHVSLDDFFELLDKAMDEMPSGALNGMCPREYKEKLKEKAEYEFKREMEYTGQKNACLGDDVAKSFYNLYFSLLEYVNNKYHIDTSLKKIYKQEYLDPNQLMPIIEYLFEDKEKIIDAYIKDNPHNFNSEDLEKVSKFKQGIRGMFTIAKYEEDYTALLASDRVYMIKGLNSNIDEVIPYHDIPCIVTTSLFPYDGVIIYDGLLSTYPISMGTSFAKIVEKEYNEDMKYYHL
;
A
#
# COMPACT_ATOMS: atom_id res chain seq x y z
N MET A 1 -7.73 -13.67 43.37
CA MET A 1 -7.65 -12.18 43.52
C MET A 1 -8.77 -11.60 42.70
N LYS A 2 -9.52 -10.64 43.25
CA LYS A 2 -10.59 -9.98 42.50
C LYS A 2 -10.04 -9.01 41.47
N ILE A 3 -10.63 -9.00 40.28
CA ILE A 3 -10.22 -8.10 39.20
C ILE A 3 -10.47 -6.63 39.54
N VAL A 4 -11.52 -6.35 40.32
CA VAL A 4 -11.85 -5.00 40.81
C VAL A 4 -10.83 -4.45 41.81
N ASP A 5 -10.13 -5.34 42.50
CA ASP A 5 -9.11 -4.99 43.51
C ASP A 5 -7.72 -4.82 42.87
N ASN A 6 -7.62 -4.95 41.54
CA ASN A 6 -6.35 -4.86 40.83
C ASN A 6 -5.75 -3.43 40.88
N PRO A 7 -4.44 -3.27 41.19
CA PRO A 7 -3.75 -1.98 41.27
C PRO A 7 -3.56 -1.25 39.93
N TYR A 8 -3.99 -1.80 38.79
CA TYR A 8 -3.84 -1.15 37.48
C TYR A 8 -4.44 0.26 37.45
N LYS A 9 -3.74 1.18 36.79
CA LYS A 9 -4.23 2.54 36.58
C LYS A 9 -5.42 2.55 35.60
N LYS A 10 -6.19 3.64 35.58
CA LYS A 10 -7.38 3.76 34.73
C LYS A 10 -7.01 3.65 33.24
N GLU A 11 -5.85 4.18 32.86
CA GLU A 11 -5.29 4.16 31.51
C GLU A 11 -5.08 2.73 31.01
N PHE A 12 -4.48 1.87 31.84
CA PHE A 12 -4.27 0.45 31.50
C PHE A 12 -5.58 -0.29 31.26
N VAL A 13 -6.58 -0.05 32.11
CA VAL A 13 -7.91 -0.66 31.96
C VAL A 13 -8.62 -0.13 30.71
N PHE A 14 -8.42 1.16 30.39
CA PHE A 14 -9.00 1.77 29.20
C PHE A 14 -8.42 1.19 27.91
N ASP A 15 -7.10 0.94 27.85
CA ASP A 15 -6.46 0.32 26.68
C ASP A 15 -7.07 -1.05 26.36
N LEU A 16 -7.24 -1.93 27.35
CA LEU A 16 -7.94 -3.20 27.12
C LEU A 16 -9.41 -2.99 26.71
N TYR A 17 -10.12 -2.10 27.41
CA TYR A 17 -11.53 -1.83 27.15
C TYR A 17 -11.77 -1.36 25.70
N SER A 18 -10.95 -0.44 25.19
CA SER A 18 -11.07 0.09 23.82
C SER A 18 -10.64 -0.92 22.74
N ARG A 19 -9.85 -1.94 23.09
CA ARG A 19 -9.48 -3.04 22.20
C ARG A 19 -10.58 -4.08 22.01
N ILE A 20 -11.39 -4.33 23.04
CA ILE A 20 -12.40 -5.41 23.01
C ILE A 20 -13.83 -4.92 22.81
N TYR A 21 -14.09 -3.62 22.96
CA TYR A 21 -15.39 -3.00 22.72
C TYR A 21 -15.30 -1.99 21.56
N PRO A 22 -15.87 -2.27 20.37
CA PRO A 22 -15.86 -1.33 19.24
C PRO A 22 -16.49 0.03 19.55
N ASP A 23 -17.66 0.05 20.20
CA ASP A 23 -18.37 1.26 20.60
C ASP A 23 -17.94 1.75 21.99
N PHE A 24 -16.62 1.79 22.24
CA PHE A 24 -16.10 2.23 23.53
C PHE A 24 -16.39 3.72 23.77
N LYS A 25 -16.62 4.09 25.03
CA LYS A 25 -16.81 5.51 25.42
C LYS A 25 -15.47 6.19 25.59
N ASP A 26 -15.40 7.49 25.28
CA ASP A 26 -14.22 8.32 25.55
C ASP A 26 -13.69 8.15 26.98
N TYR A 27 -12.35 8.21 27.13
CA TYR A 27 -11.65 8.02 28.40
C TYR A 27 -12.25 8.85 29.55
N GLU A 28 -12.56 10.13 29.31
CA GLU A 28 -13.13 11.04 30.32
C GLU A 28 -14.58 10.71 30.71
N LYS A 29 -15.32 10.00 29.85
CA LYS A 29 -16.75 9.72 30.02
C LYS A 29 -17.04 8.37 30.71
N ILE A 30 -16.01 7.60 31.04
CA ILE A 30 -16.15 6.28 31.67
C ILE A 30 -15.21 6.12 32.87
N THR A 31 -15.69 5.42 33.91
CA THR A 31 -14.92 5.16 35.13
C THR A 31 -14.17 3.84 35.02
N LYS A 32 -13.03 3.71 35.71
CA LYS A 32 -12.29 2.44 35.82
C LYS A 32 -13.21 1.27 36.18
N LYS A 33 -14.07 1.45 37.17
CA LYS A 33 -15.02 0.42 37.63
C LYS A 33 -15.96 -0.04 36.51
N LYS A 34 -16.57 0.89 35.77
CA LYS A 34 -17.49 0.54 34.65
C LYS A 34 -16.77 -0.18 33.51
N MET A 35 -15.51 0.18 33.24
CA MET A 35 -14.69 -0.53 32.26
C MET A 35 -14.40 -1.97 32.71
N ILE A 36 -14.04 -2.17 33.98
CA ILE A 36 -13.83 -3.51 34.53
C ILE A 36 -15.11 -4.35 34.44
N GLU A 37 -16.27 -3.78 34.81
CA GLU A 37 -17.57 -4.47 34.68
C GLU A 37 -17.82 -4.92 33.24
N LYS A 38 -17.51 -4.06 32.26
CA LYS A 38 -17.59 -4.40 30.83
C LYS A 38 -16.60 -5.48 30.43
N ILE A 39 -15.34 -5.42 30.88
CA ILE A 39 -14.34 -6.46 30.60
C ILE A 39 -14.80 -7.83 31.15
N ILE A 40 -15.36 -7.87 32.36
CA ILE A 40 -15.94 -9.09 32.94
C ILE A 40 -17.12 -9.58 32.09
N GLU A 41 -18.03 -8.68 31.70
CA GLU A 41 -19.18 -9.00 30.84
C GLU A 41 -18.71 -9.63 29.51
N PHE A 42 -17.69 -9.06 28.87
CA PHE A 42 -17.11 -9.59 27.64
C PHE A 42 -16.57 -11.02 27.83
N TYR A 43 -15.82 -11.28 28.90
CA TYR A 43 -15.27 -12.62 29.17
C TYR A 43 -16.26 -13.59 29.81
N SER A 44 -17.48 -13.14 30.14
CA SER A 44 -18.54 -14.05 30.60
C SER A 44 -18.99 -15.01 29.49
N ASP A 45 -18.85 -14.62 28.22
CA ASP A 45 -18.90 -15.54 27.09
C ASP A 45 -17.53 -16.17 26.88
N TYR A 46 -17.43 -17.47 27.19
CA TYR A 46 -16.19 -18.23 27.06
C TYR A 46 -15.66 -18.28 25.62
N ASN A 47 -16.49 -18.07 24.59
CA ASN A 47 -16.03 -18.02 23.21
C ASN A 47 -15.14 -16.81 22.97
N ASN A 48 -15.38 -15.69 23.66
CA ASN A 48 -14.54 -14.49 23.56
C ASN A 48 -13.12 -14.74 24.08
N ILE A 49 -12.97 -15.58 25.11
CA ILE A 49 -11.65 -16.00 25.61
C ILE A 49 -10.93 -16.86 24.56
N ILE A 50 -11.64 -17.77 23.89
CA ILE A 50 -11.07 -18.60 22.82
C ILE A 50 -10.65 -17.73 21.62
N ASP A 51 -11.52 -16.81 21.20
CA ASP A 51 -11.34 -16.00 20.00
C ASP A 51 -10.25 -14.95 20.13
N ILE A 52 -10.03 -14.42 21.34
CA ILE A 52 -9.03 -13.37 21.59
C ILE A 52 -7.65 -13.93 21.94
N CYS A 53 -7.52 -15.22 22.24
CA CYS A 53 -6.25 -15.83 22.63
C CYS A 53 -5.57 -16.54 21.45
N THR A 54 -4.25 -16.45 21.41
CA THR A 54 -3.40 -17.27 20.56
C THR A 54 -3.35 -18.73 21.04
N TYR A 55 -2.89 -19.63 20.18
CA TYR A 55 -2.58 -21.01 20.54
C TYR A 55 -1.61 -21.12 21.73
N ARG A 56 -0.58 -20.26 21.78
CA ARG A 56 0.40 -20.21 22.88
C ARG A 56 -0.24 -19.77 24.20
N GLU A 57 -1.06 -18.73 24.17
CA GLU A 57 -1.80 -18.25 25.34
C GLU A 57 -2.78 -19.29 25.88
N ILE A 58 -3.58 -19.95 25.04
CA ILE A 58 -4.48 -21.04 25.49
C ILE A 58 -3.68 -22.19 26.12
N LYS A 59 -2.52 -22.54 25.55
CA LYS A 59 -1.65 -23.58 26.12
C LYS A 59 -1.11 -23.16 27.50
N PHE A 60 -0.76 -21.89 27.68
CA PHE A 60 -0.32 -21.35 28.96
C PHE A 60 -1.46 -21.34 29.99
N LEU A 61 -2.67 -20.90 29.62
CA LEU A 61 -3.84 -20.98 30.50
C LEU A 61 -4.14 -22.43 30.94
N LYS A 62 -3.98 -23.43 30.06
CA LYS A 62 -4.09 -24.86 30.43
C LYS A 62 -3.08 -25.30 31.49
N ARG A 63 -1.86 -24.75 31.48
CA ARG A 63 -0.85 -25.06 32.51
C ARG A 63 -1.30 -24.60 33.89
N ILE A 64 -1.73 -23.35 34.00
CA ILE A 64 -2.28 -22.79 35.24
C ILE A 64 -3.51 -23.59 35.70
N ALA A 65 -4.45 -23.88 34.79
CA ALA A 65 -5.65 -24.66 35.10
C ALA A 65 -5.34 -26.08 35.61
N ASN A 66 -4.22 -26.67 35.17
CA ASN A 66 -3.74 -27.98 35.62
C ASN A 66 -2.92 -27.91 36.92
N GLY A 67 -2.80 -26.74 37.54
CA GLY A 67 -2.08 -26.54 38.80
C GLY A 67 -0.56 -26.38 38.66
N GLU A 68 -0.04 -26.10 37.46
CA GLU A 68 1.37 -25.75 37.30
C GLU A 68 1.66 -24.41 37.97
N LYS A 69 2.60 -24.40 38.91
CA LYS A 69 3.04 -23.20 39.64
C LYS A 69 4.08 -22.47 38.80
N ILE A 70 3.69 -21.32 38.24
CA ILE A 70 4.55 -20.49 37.41
C ILE A 70 4.79 -19.18 38.16
N ALA A 71 6.05 -18.93 38.53
CA ALA A 71 6.43 -17.72 39.25
C ALA A 71 6.38 -16.48 38.35
N TRP A 72 6.21 -15.31 38.95
CA TRP A 72 6.17 -14.03 38.24
C TRP A 72 7.44 -13.75 37.42
N ASP A 73 8.60 -14.17 37.94
CA ASP A 73 9.96 -14.01 37.42
C ASP A 73 10.45 -15.20 36.56
N ASP A 74 9.55 -16.10 36.13
CA ASP A 74 9.92 -17.21 35.25
C ASP A 74 10.07 -16.77 33.79
N ASP A 75 11.29 -16.73 33.26
CA ASP A 75 11.60 -16.23 31.91
C ASP A 75 11.02 -17.09 30.76
N ARG A 76 10.54 -18.31 31.01
CA ARG A 76 10.15 -19.27 29.94
C ARG A 76 8.91 -18.87 29.16
N PHE A 77 8.10 -17.95 29.67
CA PHE A 77 6.77 -17.62 29.15
C PHE A 77 6.52 -16.11 29.09
N GLU A 78 7.56 -15.32 28.84
CA GLU A 78 7.48 -13.86 28.94
C GLU A 78 6.36 -13.26 28.07
N PHE A 79 6.27 -13.70 26.81
CA PHE A 79 5.20 -13.29 25.90
C PHE A 79 3.82 -13.65 26.44
N GLU A 80 3.59 -14.93 26.81
CA GLU A 80 2.28 -15.37 27.27
C GLU A 80 1.85 -14.67 28.56
N LYS A 81 2.79 -14.48 29.50
CA LYS A 81 2.56 -13.75 30.75
C LYS A 81 2.17 -12.30 30.47
N ASP A 82 2.94 -11.58 29.65
CA ASP A 82 2.70 -10.17 29.37
C ASP A 82 1.34 -9.95 28.70
N ILE A 83 1.08 -10.68 27.61
CA ILE A 83 -0.15 -10.48 26.84
C ILE A 83 -1.39 -10.93 27.62
N LEU A 84 -1.35 -12.06 28.34
CA LEU A 84 -2.52 -12.49 29.13
C LEU A 84 -2.80 -11.56 30.32
N ARG A 85 -1.77 -10.90 30.87
CA ARG A 85 -1.96 -9.83 31.87
C ARG A 85 -2.58 -8.58 31.26
N LYS A 86 -2.13 -8.16 30.07
CA LYS A 86 -2.73 -7.04 29.30
C LYS A 86 -4.19 -7.33 28.95
N LYS A 87 -4.52 -8.58 28.63
CA LYS A 87 -5.89 -9.08 28.46
C LYS A 87 -6.67 -9.26 29.76
N MET A 88 -6.04 -9.05 30.92
CA MET A 88 -6.62 -9.25 32.25
C MET A 88 -7.22 -10.65 32.46
N LEU A 89 -6.64 -11.68 31.84
CA LEU A 89 -7.06 -13.09 32.02
C LEU A 89 -6.30 -13.77 33.16
N ILE A 90 -5.12 -13.27 33.51
CA ILE A 90 -4.29 -13.79 34.61
C ILE A 90 -3.82 -12.66 35.54
N SER A 91 -3.46 -13.03 36.76
CA SER A 91 -2.79 -12.20 37.76
C SER A 91 -1.78 -13.01 38.54
N HIS A 92 -1.11 -12.41 39.52
CA HIS A 92 -0.32 -13.14 40.51
C HIS A 92 -1.06 -13.22 41.85
N ASN A 93 -0.91 -14.35 42.54
CA ASN A 93 -1.41 -14.54 43.90
C ASN A 93 -0.41 -14.01 44.95
N ASP A 94 -0.73 -14.15 46.24
CA ASP A 94 0.12 -13.71 47.35
C ASP A 94 1.50 -14.41 47.40
N SER A 95 1.61 -15.58 46.76
CA SER A 95 2.87 -16.33 46.60
C SER A 95 3.65 -15.92 45.34
N LEU A 96 3.20 -14.87 44.64
CA LEU A 96 3.75 -14.39 43.37
C LEU A 96 3.74 -15.47 42.25
N GLU A 97 2.80 -16.41 42.33
CA GLU A 97 2.52 -17.40 41.29
C GLU A 97 1.34 -16.93 40.44
N TYR A 98 1.34 -17.21 39.13
CA TYR A 98 0.23 -16.86 38.25
C TYR A 98 -1.04 -17.67 38.52
N ASP A 99 -2.19 -16.98 38.59
CA ASP A 99 -3.52 -17.56 38.76
C ASP A 99 -4.58 -16.73 38.00
N PHE A 100 -5.81 -17.23 37.91
CA PHE A 100 -6.95 -16.54 37.31
C PHE A 100 -7.58 -15.53 38.28
N TYR A 101 -8.23 -14.50 37.72
CA TYR A 101 -9.12 -13.66 38.50
C TYR A 101 -10.34 -14.44 38.95
N ASP A 102 -10.79 -14.18 40.17
CA ASP A 102 -11.88 -14.94 40.80
C ASP A 102 -13.17 -14.84 39.95
N GLU A 103 -13.45 -13.65 39.38
CA GLU A 103 -14.61 -13.38 38.55
C GLU A 103 -14.57 -14.04 37.16
N LEU A 104 -13.38 -14.37 36.65
CA LEU A 104 -13.19 -14.92 35.30
C LEU A 104 -12.89 -16.42 35.30
N LYS A 105 -12.56 -16.99 36.46
CA LYS A 105 -12.09 -18.37 36.62
C LYS A 105 -13.01 -19.40 35.96
N ASP A 106 -14.32 -19.30 36.22
CA ASP A 106 -15.29 -20.26 35.68
C ASP A 106 -15.39 -20.19 34.15
N SER A 107 -15.44 -18.97 33.58
CA SER A 107 -15.48 -18.77 32.13
C SER A 107 -14.20 -19.25 31.44
N ILE A 108 -13.04 -19.00 32.05
CA ILE A 108 -11.75 -19.50 31.55
C ILE A 108 -11.74 -21.03 31.57
N LEU A 109 -12.10 -21.67 32.69
CA LEU A 109 -12.13 -23.13 32.76
C LEU A 109 -13.12 -23.74 31.76
N LEU A 110 -14.27 -23.09 31.56
CA LEU A 110 -15.22 -23.49 30.52
C LEU A 110 -14.62 -23.37 29.12
N ALA A 111 -13.96 -22.25 28.79
CA ALA A 111 -13.26 -22.06 27.52
C ALA A 111 -12.23 -23.17 27.27
N LEU A 112 -11.37 -23.46 28.26
CA LEU A 112 -10.32 -24.48 28.17
C LEU A 112 -10.87 -25.89 28.00
N SER A 113 -12.09 -26.16 28.50
CA SER A 113 -12.78 -27.45 28.34
C SER A 113 -13.44 -27.62 26.96
N ARG A 114 -13.85 -26.52 26.32
CA ARG A 114 -14.56 -26.52 25.03
C ARG A 114 -13.66 -26.30 23.83
N VAL A 115 -12.49 -25.69 24.04
CA VAL A 115 -11.57 -25.30 22.97
C VAL A 115 -11.04 -26.51 22.20
N LYS A 116 -11.17 -26.45 20.87
CA LYS A 116 -10.53 -27.39 19.95
C LYS A 116 -9.17 -26.84 19.51
N MET A 117 -8.10 -27.38 20.09
CA MET A 117 -6.74 -26.87 19.88
C MET A 117 -6.29 -26.83 18.40
N SER A 118 -6.76 -27.76 17.58
CA SER A 118 -6.45 -27.80 16.14
C SER A 118 -7.08 -26.66 15.35
N GLU A 119 -8.29 -26.23 15.72
CA GLU A 119 -8.99 -25.10 15.11
C GLU A 119 -8.33 -23.78 15.54
N VAL A 120 -8.01 -23.64 16.83
CA VAL A 120 -7.26 -22.48 17.34
C VAL A 120 -5.92 -22.34 16.63
N LYS A 121 -5.15 -23.42 16.51
CA LYS A 121 -3.83 -23.37 15.85
C LYS A 121 -3.92 -22.77 14.43
N LYS A 122 -4.86 -23.24 13.61
CA LYS A 122 -5.05 -22.72 12.24
C LYS A 122 -5.47 -21.25 12.21
N LYS A 123 -6.43 -20.88 13.06
CA LYS A 123 -6.95 -19.50 13.14
C LYS A 123 -5.87 -18.53 13.65
N THR A 124 -5.06 -18.98 14.62
CA THR A 124 -3.98 -18.17 15.18
C THR A 124 -2.85 -17.97 14.18
N GLU A 125 -2.47 -18.98 13.39
CA GLU A 125 -1.39 -18.83 12.40
C GLU A 125 -1.68 -17.71 11.38
N LEU A 126 -2.93 -17.61 10.90
CA LEU A 126 -3.38 -16.50 10.06
C LEU A 126 -3.29 -15.16 10.80
N ASN A 127 -3.74 -15.08 12.05
CA ASN A 127 -3.66 -13.86 12.85
C ASN A 127 -2.22 -13.43 13.16
N GLU A 128 -1.33 -14.37 13.48
CA GLU A 128 0.09 -14.12 13.73
C GLU A 128 0.76 -13.53 12.49
N PHE A 129 0.46 -14.07 11.30
CA PHE A 129 0.90 -13.48 10.05
C PHE A 129 0.34 -12.07 9.84
N LEU A 130 -0.98 -11.91 9.90
CA LEU A 130 -1.65 -10.64 9.61
C LEU A 130 -1.13 -9.55 10.54
N VAL A 131 -1.08 -9.80 11.85
CA VAL A 131 -0.60 -8.84 12.84
C VAL A 131 0.92 -8.63 12.73
N GLY A 132 1.70 -9.67 12.44
CA GLY A 132 3.13 -9.54 12.17
C GLY A 132 3.42 -8.60 11.00
N PHE A 133 2.63 -8.70 9.92
CA PHE A 133 2.65 -7.75 8.81
C PHE A 133 2.28 -6.33 9.27
N CYS A 134 1.24 -6.18 10.08
CA CYS A 134 0.81 -4.88 10.62
C CYS A 134 1.93 -4.21 11.44
N LYS A 135 2.67 -4.98 12.26
CA LYS A 135 3.81 -4.47 13.04
C LYS A 135 4.93 -3.95 12.15
N VAL A 136 5.19 -4.61 11.02
CA VAL A 136 6.20 -4.17 10.05
C VAL A 136 5.78 -2.88 9.34
N MET A 137 4.53 -2.82 8.90
CA MET A 137 4.06 -1.71 8.07
C MET A 137 3.65 -0.48 8.88
N GLY A 138 3.14 -0.65 10.10
CA GLY A 138 2.53 0.41 10.88
C GLY A 138 1.06 0.61 10.53
N ASN A 139 0.79 1.31 9.44
CA ASN A 139 -0.53 1.40 8.81
C ASN A 139 -0.47 0.88 7.35
N PHE A 140 -1.59 0.45 6.77
CA PHE A 140 -1.62 -0.18 5.45
C PHE A 140 -3.03 -0.25 4.87
N LEU A 141 -3.12 -0.40 3.55
CA LEU A 141 -4.37 -0.69 2.85
C LEU A 141 -4.84 -2.11 3.18
N ILE A 142 -6.11 -2.27 3.61
CA ILE A 142 -6.65 -3.57 4.02
C ILE A 142 -6.72 -4.57 2.86
N TYR A 143 -7.17 -4.13 1.67
CA TYR A 143 -7.40 -5.05 0.56
C TYR A 143 -6.12 -5.76 0.05
N PRO A 144 -4.99 -5.07 -0.16
CA PRO A 144 -3.73 -5.75 -0.50
C PRO A 144 -3.27 -6.78 0.55
N LEU A 145 -3.52 -6.54 1.85
CA LEU A 145 -3.21 -7.52 2.90
C LEU A 145 -4.10 -8.78 2.76
N ILE A 146 -5.39 -8.59 2.48
CA ILE A 146 -6.34 -9.69 2.26
C ILE A 146 -5.89 -10.56 1.09
N ASP A 147 -5.51 -9.94 -0.04
CA ASP A 147 -5.04 -10.67 -1.22
C ASP A 147 -3.73 -11.40 -0.95
N MET A 148 -2.81 -10.77 -0.22
CA MET A 148 -1.55 -11.41 0.20
C MET A 148 -1.82 -12.64 1.09
N ALA A 149 -2.66 -12.49 2.11
CA ALA A 149 -3.02 -13.58 3.01
C ALA A 149 -3.77 -14.72 2.28
N SER A 150 -4.70 -14.36 1.39
CA SER A 150 -5.42 -15.31 0.53
C SER A 150 -4.45 -16.18 -0.26
N SER A 151 -3.46 -15.54 -0.90
CA SER A 151 -2.44 -16.21 -1.71
C SER A 151 -1.53 -17.10 -0.85
N LEU A 152 -0.97 -16.57 0.24
CA LEU A 152 -0.01 -17.28 1.09
C LEU A 152 -0.62 -18.50 1.80
N PHE A 153 -1.87 -18.39 2.25
CA PHE A 153 -2.55 -19.48 2.96
C PHE A 153 -3.39 -20.36 2.03
N ASN A 154 -3.51 -20.01 0.75
CA ASN A 154 -4.40 -20.66 -0.21
C ASN A 154 -5.85 -20.76 0.34
N ILE A 155 -6.34 -19.62 0.85
CA ILE A 155 -7.69 -19.42 1.38
C ILE A 155 -8.44 -18.45 0.47
N ASP A 156 -9.73 -18.65 0.29
CA ASP A 156 -10.58 -17.72 -0.48
C ASP A 156 -10.52 -16.30 0.13
N SER A 157 -10.35 -15.28 -0.72
CA SER A 157 -10.16 -13.90 -0.27
C SER A 157 -11.35 -13.36 0.53
N LYS A 158 -12.58 -13.82 0.25
CA LYS A 158 -13.76 -13.45 1.04
C LYS A 158 -13.69 -14.00 2.46
N VAL A 159 -13.19 -15.22 2.64
CA VAL A 159 -13.01 -15.81 3.97
C VAL A 159 -11.98 -15.03 4.78
N VAL A 160 -10.91 -14.57 4.12
CA VAL A 160 -9.90 -13.70 4.77
C VAL A 160 -10.49 -12.33 5.08
N PHE A 161 -11.28 -11.75 4.18
CA PHE A 161 -12.01 -10.50 4.42
C PHE A 161 -12.89 -10.60 5.67
N ASP A 162 -13.81 -11.57 5.72
CA ASP A 162 -14.71 -11.77 6.86
C ASP A 162 -13.90 -11.94 8.16
N HIS A 163 -12.78 -12.68 8.09
CA HIS A 163 -11.88 -12.86 9.23
C HIS A 163 -11.21 -11.55 9.66
N VAL A 164 -10.68 -10.73 8.76
CA VAL A 164 -10.02 -9.45 9.12
C VAL A 164 -10.96 -8.50 9.85
N PHE A 165 -12.23 -8.42 9.43
CA PHE A 165 -13.18 -7.48 10.04
C PHE A 165 -13.83 -8.03 11.33
N ASP A 166 -14.05 -9.34 11.45
CA ASP A 166 -14.79 -9.92 12.58
C ASP A 166 -13.91 -10.55 13.68
N ASN A 167 -12.62 -10.78 13.41
CA ASN A 167 -11.78 -11.57 14.32
C ASN A 167 -11.29 -10.76 15.52
N LYS A 168 -11.68 -11.20 16.72
CA LYS A 168 -11.34 -10.53 17.99
C LYS A 168 -9.85 -10.47 18.29
N LEU A 169 -9.07 -11.51 17.95
CA LEU A 169 -7.62 -11.51 18.15
C LEU A 169 -6.94 -10.53 17.17
N PHE A 170 -7.39 -10.45 15.92
CA PHE A 170 -6.86 -9.45 14.98
C PHE A 170 -7.19 -8.02 15.44
N ASN A 171 -8.47 -7.75 15.75
CA ASN A 171 -8.97 -6.43 16.17
C ASN A 171 -8.41 -5.98 17.54
N TYR A 172 -7.88 -6.89 18.34
CA TYR A 172 -7.15 -6.58 19.57
C TYR A 172 -5.81 -5.85 19.28
N TYR A 173 -5.16 -6.17 18.17
CA TYR A 173 -3.88 -5.58 17.75
C TYR A 173 -4.02 -4.49 16.70
N VAL A 174 -5.07 -4.55 15.88
CA VAL A 174 -5.26 -3.69 14.72
C VAL A 174 -6.56 -2.90 14.87
N VAL A 175 -6.55 -1.63 14.51
CA VAL A 175 -7.75 -0.82 14.32
C VAL A 175 -7.97 -0.62 12.83
N ILE A 176 -9.22 -0.76 12.39
CA ILE A 176 -9.63 -0.52 11.00
C ILE A 176 -10.56 0.69 11.00
N TYR A 177 -10.30 1.65 10.12
CA TYR A 177 -11.13 2.83 9.90
C TYR A 177 -10.97 3.30 8.46
N ASP A 178 -11.96 4.06 7.99
CA ASP A 178 -11.91 4.65 6.66
C ASP A 178 -11.09 5.95 6.70
N LYS A 179 -10.19 6.09 5.73
CA LYS A 179 -9.37 7.28 5.52
C LYS A 179 -9.47 7.69 4.06
N TYR A 180 -9.59 8.99 3.79
CA TYR A 180 -9.53 9.49 2.42
C TYR A 180 -8.12 9.29 1.87
N VAL A 181 -8.01 8.57 0.75
CA VAL A 181 -6.74 8.32 0.05
C VAL A 181 -6.75 9.06 -1.27
N GLU A 182 -5.93 10.11 -1.37
CA GLU A 182 -5.85 11.01 -2.52
C GLU A 182 -5.62 10.26 -3.85
N THR A 183 -4.84 9.17 -3.83
CA THR A 183 -4.56 8.35 -5.02
C THR A 183 -5.80 7.67 -5.59
N PHE A 184 -6.80 7.36 -4.76
CA PHE A 184 -8.04 6.68 -5.18
C PHE A 184 -9.25 7.62 -5.24
N ASP A 185 -9.11 8.86 -4.76
CA ASP A 185 -10.21 9.84 -4.62
C ASP A 185 -11.44 9.26 -3.88
N GLU A 186 -11.20 8.40 -2.90
CA GLU A 186 -12.26 7.75 -2.12
C GLU A 186 -11.84 7.46 -0.67
N GLU A 187 -12.83 7.27 0.19
CA GLU A 187 -12.61 6.71 1.53
C GLU A 187 -12.26 5.23 1.41
N THR A 188 -11.08 4.86 1.91
CA THR A 188 -10.55 3.50 1.83
C THR A 188 -10.28 2.95 3.23
N PRO A 189 -10.61 1.68 3.51
CA PRO A 189 -10.32 1.06 4.80
C PRO A 189 -8.81 0.88 4.99
N ILE A 190 -8.29 1.49 6.06
CA ILE A 190 -6.90 1.41 6.51
C ILE A 190 -6.84 0.55 7.77
N GLY A 191 -5.88 -0.37 7.81
CA GLY A 191 -5.49 -1.06 9.03
C GLY A 191 -4.32 -0.33 9.67
N LEU A 192 -4.37 -0.15 10.99
CA LEU A 192 -3.32 0.45 11.80
C LEU A 192 -2.99 -0.45 12.98
N TYR A 193 -1.72 -0.79 13.14
CA TYR A 193 -1.25 -1.45 14.34
C TYR A 193 -1.43 -0.50 15.53
N ARG A 194 -2.28 -0.88 16.49
CA ARG A 194 -2.81 0.01 17.52
C ARG A 194 -1.74 0.71 18.35
N ASP A 195 -0.61 0.04 18.60
CA ASP A 195 0.46 0.63 19.41
C ASP A 195 1.23 1.71 18.65
N TYR A 196 0.97 1.92 17.35
CA TYR A 196 1.51 3.01 16.55
C TYR A 196 0.51 4.13 16.28
N TYR A 197 -0.64 4.13 16.94
CA TYR A 197 -1.66 5.17 16.75
C TYR A 197 -1.12 6.60 16.94
N TYR A 198 -0.18 6.79 17.86
CA TYR A 198 0.39 8.10 18.15
C TYR A 198 1.45 8.60 17.14
N VAL A 199 1.85 7.75 16.18
CA VAL A 199 2.86 8.06 15.14
C VAL A 199 2.32 7.85 13.72
N GLU A 200 1.01 7.65 13.55
CA GLU A 200 0.42 7.40 12.23
C GLU A 200 0.65 8.57 11.26
N ASP A 201 0.37 9.81 11.69
CA ASP A 201 0.53 11.00 10.86
C ASP A 201 2.00 11.19 10.43
N GLU A 202 2.92 10.98 11.38
CA GLU A 202 4.35 11.04 11.11
C GLU A 202 4.80 9.94 10.13
N LEU A 203 4.27 8.72 10.28
CA LEU A 203 4.54 7.62 9.34
C LEU A 203 4.08 7.95 7.92
N ASP A 204 2.92 8.58 7.77
CA ASP A 204 2.41 8.99 6.46
C ASP A 204 3.23 10.13 5.84
N GLU A 205 3.78 11.03 6.65
CA GLU A 205 4.71 12.06 6.18
C GLU A 205 6.03 11.44 5.71
N GLU A 206 6.64 10.57 6.52
CA GLU A 206 7.89 9.88 6.17
C GLU A 206 7.74 9.04 4.89
N ARG A 207 6.62 8.34 4.69
CA ARG A 207 6.37 7.58 3.45
C ARG A 207 6.37 8.43 2.19
N LYS A 208 5.96 9.70 2.28
CA LYS A 208 6.00 10.62 1.13
C LYS A 208 7.44 10.97 0.74
N GLU A 209 8.35 11.00 1.71
CA GLU A 209 9.78 11.25 1.46
C GLU A 209 10.45 10.05 0.79
N TYR A 210 10.10 8.82 1.20
CA TYR A 210 10.71 7.58 0.69
C TYR A 210 9.94 6.92 -0.46
N ALA A 211 9.34 7.71 -1.35
CA ALA A 211 8.46 7.25 -2.42
C ALA A 211 9.13 6.30 -3.45
N ILE A 212 9.30 5.04 -3.06
CA ILE A 212 9.70 3.92 -3.91
C ILE A 212 8.64 2.83 -3.81
N SER A 213 8.20 2.35 -4.97
CA SER A 213 7.26 1.24 -5.07
C SER A 213 7.90 -0.08 -4.64
N GLY A 214 7.13 -0.87 -3.90
CA GLY A 214 7.46 -2.25 -3.53
C GLY A 214 7.82 -2.40 -2.07
N THR A 215 7.61 -3.61 -1.56
CA THR A 215 7.79 -3.95 -0.14
C THR A 215 8.89 -4.97 0.06
N GLN A 216 9.32 -5.15 1.31
CA GLN A 216 10.04 -6.37 1.68
C GLN A 216 9.05 -7.54 1.68
N THR A 217 9.51 -8.68 1.19
CA THR A 217 8.76 -9.95 1.27
C THR A 217 9.40 -10.82 2.32
N PHE A 218 8.88 -10.76 3.55
CA PHE A 218 9.22 -11.75 4.56
C PHE A 218 8.51 -13.06 4.23
N ASP A 219 9.13 -14.19 4.60
CA ASP A 219 8.40 -15.44 4.60
C ASP A 219 7.36 -15.50 5.74
N LEU A 220 6.42 -16.43 5.62
CA LEU A 220 5.35 -16.61 6.61
C LEU A 220 5.90 -16.76 8.05
N LYS A 221 7.00 -17.50 8.21
CA LYS A 221 7.59 -17.78 9.51
C LYS A 221 8.19 -16.51 10.13
N GLN A 222 8.79 -15.65 9.32
CA GLN A 222 9.36 -14.39 9.79
C GLN A 222 8.28 -13.43 10.30
N TYR A 223 7.16 -13.28 9.61
CA TYR A 223 6.04 -12.48 10.13
C TYR A 223 5.49 -13.05 11.45
N ILE A 224 5.33 -14.36 11.54
CA ILE A 224 4.91 -15.04 12.78
C ILE A 224 5.94 -14.80 13.90
N ASN A 225 7.24 -14.82 13.62
CA ASN A 225 8.26 -14.52 14.62
C ASN A 225 8.15 -13.06 15.09
N ILE A 226 8.01 -12.11 14.16
CA ILE A 226 7.84 -10.67 14.49
C ILE A 226 6.59 -10.44 15.36
N PHE A 227 5.52 -11.21 15.14
CA PHE A 227 4.35 -11.16 16.03
C PHE A 227 4.72 -11.43 17.50
N TYR A 228 5.56 -12.42 17.76
CA TYR A 228 5.95 -12.83 19.11
C TYR A 228 7.10 -12.04 19.70
N ASP A 229 8.09 -11.72 18.87
CA ASP A 229 9.41 -11.27 19.29
C ASP A 229 9.63 -9.77 19.01
N ASP A 230 8.72 -9.13 18.28
CA ASP A 230 8.78 -7.75 17.78
C ASP A 230 9.94 -7.44 16.82
N PHE A 231 10.92 -8.35 16.70
CA PHE A 231 12.09 -8.24 15.86
C PHE A 231 12.29 -9.51 15.04
N ASN A 232 12.91 -9.38 13.88
CA ASN A 232 13.33 -10.52 13.08
C ASN A 232 14.66 -11.11 13.59
N PHE A 233 14.59 -12.05 14.53
CA PHE A 233 15.77 -12.70 15.10
C PHE A 233 16.47 -13.73 14.20
N ASP A 234 15.94 -14.01 13.00
CA ASP A 234 16.69 -14.74 11.99
C ASP A 234 17.88 -13.89 11.46
N ASN A 235 17.78 -12.56 11.55
CA ASN A 235 18.92 -11.68 11.34
C ASN A 235 19.88 -11.70 12.54
N LYS A 236 21.10 -12.19 12.32
CA LYS A 236 22.12 -12.35 13.38
C LYS A 236 22.56 -11.03 14.00
N ILE A 237 22.54 -9.93 13.25
CA ILE A 237 22.92 -8.60 13.75
C ILE A 237 21.84 -8.09 14.70
N VAL A 238 20.57 -8.16 14.29
CA VAL A 238 19.42 -7.79 15.12
C VAL A 238 19.37 -8.63 16.40
N LYS A 239 19.59 -9.95 16.30
CA LYS A 239 19.63 -10.84 17.46
C LYS A 239 20.79 -10.51 18.40
N LYS A 240 21.98 -10.20 17.87
CA LYS A 240 23.14 -9.79 18.66
C LYS A 240 22.86 -8.47 19.38
N PHE A 241 22.31 -7.49 18.68
CA PHE A 241 21.90 -6.20 19.23
C PHE A 241 20.93 -6.36 20.39
N TYR A 242 19.85 -7.14 20.20
CA TYR A 242 18.85 -7.36 21.25
C TYR A 242 19.49 -7.95 22.51
N LYS A 243 20.40 -8.91 22.35
CA LYS A 243 21.11 -9.49 23.49
C LYS A 243 21.95 -8.43 24.21
N GLU A 244 22.75 -7.64 23.49
CA GLU A 244 23.58 -6.61 24.12
C GLU A 244 22.73 -5.52 24.80
N LEU A 245 21.59 -5.14 24.23
CA LEU A 245 20.64 -4.23 24.86
C LEU A 245 20.12 -4.77 26.20
N MET A 246 19.82 -6.07 26.27
CA MET A 246 19.35 -6.72 27.50
C MET A 246 20.47 -6.94 28.53
N ASP A 247 21.74 -7.00 28.10
CA ASP A 247 22.91 -7.15 28.96
C ASP A 247 23.39 -5.80 29.55
N LEU A 248 22.90 -4.66 29.05
CA LEU A 248 23.24 -3.34 29.59
C LEU A 248 22.68 -3.16 31.02
N PRO A 249 23.36 -2.39 31.91
CA PRO A 249 22.98 -2.28 33.33
C PRO A 249 21.80 -1.32 33.56
N PHE A 250 20.74 -1.44 32.78
CA PHE A 250 19.46 -0.72 32.95
C PHE A 250 18.29 -1.60 32.47
N PHE A 251 17.07 -1.09 32.56
CA PHE A 251 15.89 -1.79 32.05
C PHE A 251 15.82 -1.74 30.52
N GLY A 252 16.61 -2.57 29.82
CA GLY A 252 16.68 -2.59 28.34
C GLY A 252 15.32 -2.69 27.65
N PHE A 253 14.33 -3.36 28.27
CA PHE A 253 12.95 -3.43 27.79
C PHE A 253 12.29 -2.05 27.60
N SER A 254 12.66 -1.02 28.39
CA SER A 254 12.09 0.32 28.23
C SER A 254 12.59 1.05 26.98
N ALA A 255 13.69 0.59 26.38
CA ALA A 255 14.21 1.16 25.14
C ALA A 255 13.61 0.50 23.88
N LEU A 256 12.98 -0.68 24.00
CA LEU A 256 12.47 -1.43 22.84
C LEU A 256 11.41 -0.67 22.05
N GLU A 257 10.46 -0.03 22.72
CA GLU A 257 9.43 0.75 22.05
C GLU A 257 10.03 1.93 21.26
N PRO A 258 10.84 2.83 21.86
CA PRO A 258 11.55 3.86 21.11
C PRO A 258 12.35 3.33 19.92
N ILE A 259 13.11 2.23 20.09
CA ILE A 259 13.89 1.63 18.98
C ILE A 259 12.97 1.20 17.83
N ARG A 260 11.84 0.53 18.14
CA ARG A 260 10.87 0.10 17.12
C ARG A 260 10.24 1.28 16.39
N VAL A 261 9.90 2.35 17.11
CA VAL A 261 9.32 3.56 16.49
C VAL A 261 10.33 4.24 15.57
N PHE A 262 11.59 4.38 16.00
CA PHE A 262 12.63 4.95 15.14
C PHE A 262 12.91 4.08 13.91
N ALA A 263 12.87 2.75 14.05
CA ALA A 263 12.97 1.84 12.90
C ALA A 263 11.76 1.96 11.96
N LEU A 264 10.53 1.96 12.52
CA LEU A 264 9.28 2.12 11.76
C LEU A 264 9.31 3.37 10.89
N LEU A 265 9.75 4.48 11.47
CA LEU A 265 9.77 5.80 10.81
C LEU A 265 11.05 6.06 10.01
N ASN A 266 12.04 5.17 10.04
CA ASN A 266 13.36 5.39 9.45
C ASN A 266 14.03 6.71 9.89
N LYS A 267 13.87 7.07 11.17
CA LYS A 267 14.36 8.34 11.72
C LYS A 267 15.88 8.40 11.84
N ASP A 268 16.40 9.63 11.89
CA ASP A 268 17.74 9.89 12.39
C ASP A 268 17.90 9.31 13.81
N ARG A 269 19.03 8.64 14.06
CA ARG A 269 19.23 7.80 15.24
C ARG A 269 19.91 8.55 16.38
N GLU A 270 20.48 9.72 16.12
CA GLU A 270 21.18 10.50 17.15
C GLU A 270 20.27 10.86 18.35
N PRO A 271 19.02 11.30 18.17
CA PRO A 271 18.12 11.54 19.32
C PRO A 271 17.86 10.29 20.17
N LEU A 272 17.83 9.10 19.54
CA LEU A 272 17.67 7.83 20.24
C LEU A 272 18.94 7.48 21.03
N LYS A 273 20.13 7.63 20.41
CA LYS A 273 21.43 7.42 21.07
C LYS A 273 21.62 8.38 22.24
N ASP A 274 21.25 9.64 22.08
CA ASP A 274 21.27 10.65 23.14
C ASP A 274 20.35 10.25 24.30
N SER A 275 19.13 9.78 24.01
CA SER A 275 18.20 9.31 25.04
C SER A 275 18.78 8.15 25.86
N ILE A 276 19.39 7.16 25.19
CA ILE A 276 20.03 6.02 25.85
C ILE A 276 21.24 6.48 26.67
N SER A 277 22.09 7.36 26.13
CA SER A 277 23.29 7.88 26.81
C SER A 277 22.95 8.65 28.09
N ASN A 278 21.79 9.29 28.14
CA ASN A 278 21.33 10.07 29.29
C ASN A 278 20.68 9.21 30.40
N VAL A 279 20.59 7.89 30.24
CA VAL A 279 20.11 6.99 31.30
C VAL A 279 21.13 7.00 32.44
N PRO A 280 20.75 7.40 33.68
CA PRO A 280 21.71 7.54 34.77
C PRO A 280 22.52 6.28 35.10
N ALA A 281 21.92 5.10 34.90
CA ALA A 281 22.58 3.81 35.13
C ALA A 281 23.70 3.51 34.11
N LEU A 282 23.74 4.21 32.97
CA LEU A 282 24.73 4.04 31.91
C LEU A 282 25.85 5.10 31.96
N ALA A 283 25.85 6.02 32.92
CA ALA A 283 26.80 7.15 32.99
C ALA A 283 28.30 6.76 33.02
N HIS A 284 28.61 5.50 33.32
CA HIS A 284 29.98 4.96 33.38
C HIS A 284 30.24 3.84 32.36
N VAL A 285 29.28 3.57 31.47
CA VAL A 285 29.39 2.54 30.43
C VAL A 285 29.77 3.25 29.13
N SER A 286 30.83 2.79 28.45
CA SER A 286 31.08 3.22 27.07
C SER A 286 30.04 2.55 26.16
N LEU A 287 29.34 3.36 25.38
CA LEU A 287 28.28 2.91 24.48
C LEU A 287 28.71 2.93 23.00
N ASP A 288 29.98 3.20 22.70
CA ASP A 288 30.46 3.38 21.32
C ASP A 288 30.22 2.12 20.48
N ASP A 289 30.68 0.96 20.95
CA ASP A 289 30.47 -0.33 20.28
C ASP A 289 28.98 -0.71 20.22
N PHE A 290 28.21 -0.37 21.26
CA PHE A 290 26.78 -0.63 21.31
C PHE A 290 26.02 0.22 20.28
N PHE A 291 26.38 1.49 20.12
CA PHE A 291 25.74 2.36 19.13
C PHE A 291 26.16 2.01 17.70
N GLU A 292 27.39 1.56 17.47
CA GLU A 292 27.76 1.00 16.17
C GLU A 292 26.94 -0.27 15.86
N LEU A 293 26.68 -1.11 16.86
CA LEU A 293 25.82 -2.29 16.69
C LEU A 293 24.35 -1.91 16.51
N LEU A 294 23.84 -0.91 17.23
CA LEU A 294 22.50 -0.36 17.06
C LEU A 294 22.31 0.12 15.61
N ASP A 295 23.26 0.89 15.08
CA ASP A 295 23.18 1.39 13.71
C ASP A 295 23.13 0.26 12.69
N LYS A 296 24.01 -0.73 12.84
CA LYS A 296 24.03 -1.91 11.96
C LYS A 296 22.75 -2.74 12.08
N ALA A 297 22.19 -2.86 13.28
CA ALA A 297 20.97 -3.61 13.50
C ALA A 297 19.76 -2.88 12.91
N MET A 298 19.65 -1.57 13.10
CA MET A 298 18.57 -0.76 12.54
C MET A 298 18.61 -0.65 11.02
N ASP A 299 19.80 -0.76 10.40
CA ASP A 299 19.92 -0.90 8.94
C ASP A 299 19.32 -2.22 8.40
N GLU A 300 19.10 -3.19 9.29
CA GLU A 300 18.52 -4.51 8.99
C GLU A 300 17.08 -4.67 9.55
N MET A 301 16.57 -3.67 10.26
CA MET A 301 15.19 -3.69 10.76
C MET A 301 14.24 -3.18 9.68
N PRO A 302 13.07 -3.82 9.49
CA PRO A 302 12.07 -3.32 8.56
C PRO A 302 11.49 -1.98 9.03
N SER A 303 11.10 -1.16 8.07
CA SER A 303 10.54 0.17 8.31
C SER A 303 9.22 0.36 7.56
N GLY A 304 8.19 0.82 8.26
CA GLY A 304 6.91 1.19 7.66
C GLY A 304 7.06 2.37 6.69
N ALA A 305 7.94 3.33 7.00
CA ALA A 305 8.26 4.47 6.14
C ALA A 305 8.87 4.02 4.80
N LEU A 306 9.61 2.91 4.82
CA LEU A 306 10.21 2.28 3.64
C LEU A 306 9.35 1.14 3.07
N ASN A 307 8.03 1.18 3.27
CA ASN A 307 7.09 0.16 2.78
C ASN A 307 7.48 -1.27 3.21
N GLY A 308 7.97 -1.42 4.44
CA GLY A 308 8.39 -2.68 5.05
C GLY A 308 9.83 -3.08 4.75
N MET A 309 10.57 -2.38 3.89
CA MET A 309 12.00 -2.62 3.63
C MET A 309 12.87 -2.18 4.80
N CYS A 310 14.05 -2.80 4.93
CA CYS A 310 15.09 -2.24 5.78
C CYS A 310 15.89 -1.15 5.03
N PRO A 311 16.57 -0.24 5.75
CA PRO A 311 17.37 0.81 5.13
C PRO A 311 18.45 0.30 4.16
N ARG A 312 19.04 -0.87 4.43
CA ARG A 312 20.01 -1.49 3.50
C ARG A 312 19.35 -1.88 2.17
N GLU A 313 18.21 -2.58 2.22
CA GLU A 313 17.46 -3.00 1.02
C GLU A 313 16.96 -1.80 0.21
N TYR A 314 16.50 -0.75 0.90
CA TYR A 314 16.08 0.48 0.25
C TYR A 314 17.22 1.15 -0.52
N LYS A 315 18.42 1.23 0.07
CA LYS A 315 19.63 1.74 -0.60
C LYS A 315 20.02 0.89 -1.81
N GLU A 316 19.90 -0.44 -1.70
CA GLU A 316 20.14 -1.37 -2.81
C GLU A 316 19.16 -1.10 -3.96
N LYS A 317 17.86 -0.97 -3.68
CA LYS A 317 16.85 -0.63 -4.69
C LYS A 317 17.06 0.74 -5.34
N LEU A 318 17.46 1.74 -4.58
CA LEU A 318 17.82 3.05 -5.13
C LEU A 318 18.97 2.94 -6.14
N LYS A 319 19.99 2.17 -5.80
CA LYS A 319 21.12 1.91 -6.69
C LYS A 319 20.68 1.17 -7.95
N GLU A 320 19.89 0.10 -7.82
CA GLU A 320 19.35 -0.63 -8.96
C GLU A 320 18.50 0.25 -9.88
N LYS A 321 17.67 1.14 -9.29
CA LYS A 321 16.87 2.12 -10.04
C LYS A 321 17.76 3.07 -10.83
N ALA A 322 18.77 3.66 -10.18
CA ALA A 322 19.69 4.58 -10.84
C ALA A 322 20.50 3.90 -11.96
N GLU A 323 20.96 2.67 -11.75
CA GLU A 323 21.67 1.89 -12.77
C GLU A 323 20.77 1.56 -13.97
N TYR A 324 19.51 1.21 -13.71
CA TYR A 324 18.51 0.95 -14.75
C TYR A 324 18.18 2.20 -15.58
N GLU A 325 17.92 3.33 -14.92
CA GLU A 325 17.63 4.62 -15.57
C GLU A 325 18.82 5.10 -16.40
N PHE A 326 20.03 5.06 -15.83
CA PHE A 326 21.26 5.43 -16.54
C PHE A 326 21.48 4.59 -17.80
N LYS A 327 21.31 3.26 -17.70
CA LYS A 327 21.45 2.36 -18.85
C LYS A 327 20.43 2.70 -19.94
N ARG A 328 19.17 2.92 -19.55
CA ARG A 328 18.09 3.27 -20.49
C ARG A 328 18.37 4.56 -21.23
N GLU A 329 18.86 5.60 -20.55
CA GLU A 329 19.18 6.88 -21.17
C GLU A 329 20.37 6.76 -22.13
N MET A 330 21.41 5.99 -21.77
CA MET A 330 22.57 5.77 -22.63
C MET A 330 22.22 5.02 -23.93
N GLU A 331 21.24 4.13 -23.89
CA GLU A 331 20.79 3.36 -25.05
C GLU A 331 19.83 4.15 -25.96
N TYR A 332 19.35 5.32 -25.52
CA TYR A 332 18.41 6.13 -26.28
C TYR A 332 19.08 6.96 -27.38
N THR A 333 18.59 6.85 -28.62
CA THR A 333 19.17 7.55 -29.78
C THR A 333 18.29 8.63 -30.40
N GLY A 334 17.12 8.94 -29.81
CA GLY A 334 16.16 9.89 -30.37
C GLY A 334 15.32 9.33 -31.53
N GLN A 335 14.10 9.85 -31.70
CA GLN A 335 13.31 9.61 -32.92
C GLN A 335 13.85 10.46 -34.08
N LYS A 336 13.72 9.97 -35.32
CA LYS A 336 14.16 10.70 -36.52
C LYS A 336 13.04 10.94 -37.51
N ASN A 337 12.29 9.89 -37.87
CA ASN A 337 11.21 9.98 -38.86
C ASN A 337 9.87 9.49 -38.29
N ALA A 338 9.66 9.68 -37.00
CA ALA A 338 8.47 9.23 -36.28
C ALA A 338 7.30 10.21 -36.34
N CYS A 339 7.30 11.15 -37.28
CA CYS A 339 6.20 12.05 -37.57
C CYS A 339 5.83 12.07 -39.07
N LEU A 340 4.70 12.70 -39.39
CA LEU A 340 4.30 12.95 -40.77
C LEU A 340 5.09 14.15 -41.34
N GLY A 341 5.16 14.26 -42.66
CA GLY A 341 5.61 15.49 -43.30
C GLY A 341 4.57 16.61 -43.17
N ASP A 342 5.03 17.86 -43.13
CA ASP A 342 4.20 19.07 -42.89
C ASP A 342 2.91 19.12 -43.74
N ASP A 343 3.00 18.82 -45.04
CA ASP A 343 1.84 18.87 -45.94
C ASP A 343 0.79 17.80 -45.59
N VAL A 344 1.24 16.61 -45.20
CA VAL A 344 0.38 15.49 -44.81
C VAL A 344 -0.28 15.78 -43.46
N ALA A 345 0.48 16.25 -42.48
CA ALA A 345 -0.05 16.65 -41.18
C ALA A 345 -1.08 17.80 -41.30
N LYS A 346 -0.78 18.80 -42.14
CA LYS A 346 -1.71 19.91 -42.42
C LYS A 346 -2.99 19.43 -43.11
N SER A 347 -2.90 18.46 -44.02
CA SER A 347 -4.08 17.84 -44.63
C SER A 347 -4.94 17.13 -43.57
N PHE A 348 -4.32 16.37 -42.66
CA PHE A 348 -5.03 15.73 -41.54
C PHE A 348 -5.75 16.76 -40.67
N TYR A 349 -5.06 17.80 -40.19
CA TYR A 349 -5.66 18.83 -39.33
C TYR A 349 -6.83 19.54 -40.01
N ASN A 350 -6.73 19.83 -41.31
CA ASN A 350 -7.84 20.46 -42.05
C ASN A 350 -9.11 19.59 -42.02
N LEU A 351 -8.97 18.29 -42.25
CA LEU A 351 -10.09 17.34 -42.25
C LEU A 351 -10.62 17.13 -40.83
N TYR A 352 -9.73 16.89 -39.88
CA TYR A 352 -10.10 16.60 -38.49
C TYR A 352 -10.76 17.80 -37.81
N PHE A 353 -10.20 19.00 -37.93
CA PHE A 353 -10.79 20.20 -37.34
C PHE A 353 -12.09 20.63 -38.03
N SER A 354 -12.26 20.34 -39.32
CA SER A 354 -13.57 20.53 -39.96
C SER A 354 -14.62 19.59 -39.39
N LEU A 355 -14.27 18.32 -39.17
CA LEU A 355 -15.16 17.36 -38.52
C LEU A 355 -15.51 17.83 -37.10
N LEU A 356 -14.54 18.21 -36.28
CA LEU A 356 -14.80 18.70 -34.93
C LEU A 356 -15.65 19.98 -34.91
N GLU A 357 -15.43 20.92 -35.85
CA GLU A 357 -16.28 22.11 -36.00
C GLU A 357 -17.73 21.71 -36.31
N TYR A 358 -17.94 20.75 -37.21
CA TYR A 358 -19.26 20.23 -37.54
C TYR A 358 -19.94 19.60 -36.32
N VAL A 359 -19.22 18.75 -35.57
CA VAL A 359 -19.75 18.14 -34.35
C VAL A 359 -20.14 19.23 -33.34
N ASN A 360 -19.25 20.18 -33.07
CA ASN A 360 -19.54 21.21 -32.08
C ASN A 360 -20.75 22.08 -32.48
N ASN A 361 -20.83 22.49 -33.74
CA ASN A 361 -21.91 23.34 -34.23
C ASN A 361 -23.25 22.60 -34.29
N LYS A 362 -23.25 21.31 -34.63
CA LYS A 362 -24.46 20.50 -34.76
C LYS A 362 -25.05 20.10 -33.40
N TYR A 363 -24.19 19.82 -32.42
CA TYR A 363 -24.60 19.28 -31.12
C TYR A 363 -24.46 20.28 -29.96
N HIS A 364 -23.94 21.48 -30.23
CA HIS A 364 -23.83 22.59 -29.27
C HIS A 364 -23.03 22.23 -27.99
N ILE A 365 -21.90 21.54 -28.16
CA ILE A 365 -21.11 20.97 -27.04
C ILE A 365 -20.39 22.09 -26.25
N ASP A 366 -19.55 22.87 -26.92
CA ASP A 366 -18.96 24.10 -26.39
C ASP A 366 -19.43 25.30 -27.21
N THR A 367 -20.42 26.02 -26.67
CA THR A 367 -21.01 27.19 -27.32
C THR A 367 -20.08 28.42 -27.38
N SER A 368 -18.97 28.39 -26.64
CA SER A 368 -17.93 29.43 -26.67
C SER A 368 -16.96 29.24 -27.85
N LEU A 369 -16.71 28.00 -28.28
CA LEU A 369 -15.78 27.65 -29.35
C LEU A 369 -16.48 27.53 -30.72
N LYS A 370 -16.86 28.67 -31.32
CA LYS A 370 -17.65 28.68 -32.57
C LYS A 370 -16.86 28.36 -33.85
N LYS A 371 -15.54 28.43 -33.79
CA LYS A 371 -14.64 28.19 -34.92
C LYS A 371 -13.54 27.26 -34.47
N ILE A 372 -13.26 26.25 -35.28
CA ILE A 372 -12.18 25.27 -35.07
C ILE A 372 -11.42 25.10 -36.38
N TYR A 373 -12.14 25.01 -37.50
CA TYR A 373 -11.54 24.86 -38.82
C TYR A 373 -10.68 26.07 -39.20
N LYS A 374 -9.43 25.77 -39.59
CA LYS A 374 -8.39 26.77 -39.95
C LYS A 374 -8.11 27.81 -38.87
N GLN A 375 -8.31 27.46 -37.60
CA GLN A 375 -7.88 28.29 -36.50
C GLN A 375 -6.39 28.08 -36.21
N GLU A 376 -5.67 29.15 -35.91
CA GLU A 376 -4.22 29.09 -35.64
C GLU A 376 -3.89 28.57 -34.23
N TYR A 377 -4.75 28.85 -33.26
CA TYR A 377 -4.57 28.42 -31.88
C TYR A 377 -5.88 27.87 -31.31
N LEU A 378 -5.84 26.65 -30.78
CA LEU A 378 -6.95 26.00 -30.12
C LEU A 378 -6.48 25.57 -28.73
N ASP A 379 -7.31 25.83 -27.72
CA ASP A 379 -7.09 25.28 -26.38
C ASP A 379 -7.46 23.78 -26.39
N PRO A 380 -6.52 22.87 -26.14
CA PRO A 380 -6.78 21.43 -26.04
C PRO A 380 -7.96 21.08 -25.13
N ASN A 381 -8.13 21.80 -24.01
CA ASN A 381 -9.18 21.50 -23.03
C ASN A 381 -10.58 21.78 -23.58
N GLN A 382 -10.73 22.72 -24.51
CA GLN A 382 -12.00 23.00 -25.17
C GLN A 382 -12.34 21.96 -26.25
N LEU A 383 -11.33 21.31 -26.84
CA LEU A 383 -11.53 20.26 -27.83
C LEU A 383 -11.95 18.92 -27.21
N MET A 384 -11.47 18.62 -25.99
CA MET A 384 -11.73 17.34 -25.32
C MET A 384 -13.22 16.96 -25.28
N PRO A 385 -14.17 17.80 -24.80
CA PRO A 385 -15.59 17.43 -24.77
C PRO A 385 -16.17 17.12 -26.17
N ILE A 386 -15.67 17.80 -27.21
CA ILE A 386 -16.12 17.61 -28.59
C ILE A 386 -15.62 16.27 -29.13
N ILE A 387 -14.37 15.91 -28.81
CA ILE A 387 -13.77 14.64 -29.20
C ILE A 387 -14.48 13.48 -28.49
N GLU A 388 -14.70 13.58 -27.18
CA GLU A 388 -15.42 12.54 -26.44
C GLU A 388 -16.81 12.29 -27.05
N TYR A 389 -17.55 13.36 -27.37
CA TYR A 389 -18.85 13.24 -28.04
C TYR A 389 -18.76 12.61 -29.44
N LEU A 390 -17.74 12.96 -30.23
CA LEU A 390 -17.50 12.33 -31.53
C LEU A 390 -17.36 10.81 -31.37
N PHE A 391 -16.68 10.34 -30.32
CA PHE A 391 -16.45 8.92 -30.11
C PHE A 391 -17.68 8.16 -29.55
N GLU A 392 -18.71 8.83 -29.03
CA GLU A 392 -19.97 8.19 -28.57
C GLU A 392 -20.78 7.56 -29.72
N ASP A 393 -20.83 8.20 -30.89
CA ASP A 393 -21.58 7.71 -32.07
C ASP A 393 -20.83 8.01 -33.39
N LYS A 394 -19.52 7.75 -33.36
CA LYS A 394 -18.54 8.11 -34.41
C LYS A 394 -18.98 7.76 -35.82
N GLU A 395 -19.53 6.56 -36.03
CA GLU A 395 -19.96 6.10 -37.35
C GLU A 395 -21.06 6.99 -37.93
N LYS A 396 -22.12 7.23 -37.16
CA LYS A 396 -23.26 8.04 -37.64
C LYS A 396 -22.89 9.49 -37.82
N ILE A 397 -22.07 10.04 -36.91
CA ILE A 397 -21.61 11.42 -36.99
C ILE A 397 -20.77 11.65 -38.25
N ILE A 398 -19.82 10.75 -38.54
CA ILE A 398 -18.97 10.84 -39.73
C ILE A 398 -19.79 10.67 -41.01
N ASP A 399 -20.72 9.72 -41.06
CA ASP A 399 -21.59 9.54 -42.24
C ASP A 399 -22.45 10.77 -42.51
N ALA A 400 -22.96 11.42 -41.45
CA ALA A 400 -23.70 12.67 -41.57
C ALA A 400 -22.80 13.82 -42.04
N TYR A 401 -21.59 13.94 -41.50
CA TYR A 401 -20.60 14.94 -41.92
C TYR A 401 -20.24 14.81 -43.41
N ILE A 402 -19.98 13.58 -43.88
CA ILE A 402 -19.64 13.30 -45.29
C ILE A 402 -20.81 13.68 -46.20
N LYS A 403 -22.04 13.39 -45.79
CA LYS A 403 -23.25 13.73 -46.55
C LYS A 403 -23.48 15.24 -46.61
N ASP A 404 -23.29 15.94 -45.50
CA ASP A 404 -23.55 17.38 -45.41
C ASP A 404 -22.41 18.19 -46.06
N ASN A 405 -21.17 17.67 -46.04
CA ASN A 405 -19.95 18.23 -46.63
C ASN A 405 -19.83 19.77 -46.44
N PRO A 406 -19.79 20.26 -45.19
CA PRO A 406 -19.96 21.68 -44.87
C PRO A 406 -18.89 22.61 -45.47
N HIS A 407 -17.74 22.08 -45.89
CA HIS A 407 -16.66 22.85 -46.50
C HIS A 407 -16.33 22.43 -47.94
N ASN A 408 -17.20 21.66 -48.59
CA ASN A 408 -17.05 21.23 -49.98
C ASN A 408 -15.72 20.51 -50.27
N PHE A 409 -15.32 19.59 -49.38
CA PHE A 409 -14.19 18.70 -49.63
C PHE A 409 -14.43 17.81 -50.84
N ASN A 410 -13.35 17.43 -51.52
CA ASN A 410 -13.42 16.55 -52.69
C ASN A 410 -13.64 15.08 -52.28
N SER A 411 -13.87 14.20 -53.25
CA SER A 411 -14.14 12.78 -52.98
C SER A 411 -12.98 12.04 -52.29
N GLU A 412 -11.73 12.42 -52.56
CA GLU A 412 -10.54 11.82 -51.94
C GLU A 412 -10.43 12.21 -50.45
N ASP A 413 -10.63 13.49 -50.14
CA ASP A 413 -10.68 14.01 -48.77
C ASP A 413 -11.82 13.36 -47.96
N LEU A 414 -13.00 13.21 -48.56
CA LEU A 414 -14.13 12.54 -47.92
C LEU A 414 -13.88 11.03 -47.72
N GLU A 415 -13.14 10.39 -48.62
CA GLU A 415 -12.69 9.00 -48.41
C GLU A 415 -11.73 8.90 -47.22
N LYS A 416 -10.79 9.84 -47.07
CA LYS A 416 -9.92 9.91 -45.89
C LYS A 416 -10.74 10.08 -44.60
N VAL A 417 -11.73 10.98 -44.59
CA VAL A 417 -12.61 11.17 -43.42
C VAL A 417 -13.44 9.92 -43.12
N SER A 418 -13.90 9.19 -44.15
CA SER A 418 -14.62 7.93 -43.94
C SER A 418 -13.79 6.90 -43.15
N LYS A 419 -12.46 6.88 -43.35
CA LYS A 419 -11.55 6.00 -42.60
C LYS A 419 -11.42 6.39 -41.13
N PHE A 420 -11.75 7.63 -40.72
CA PHE A 420 -11.78 8.01 -39.31
C PHE A 420 -12.80 7.19 -38.49
N LYS A 421 -13.75 6.51 -39.13
CA LYS A 421 -14.63 5.52 -38.48
C LYS A 421 -13.89 4.35 -37.84
N GLN A 422 -12.68 4.04 -38.30
CA GLN A 422 -11.81 3.02 -37.70
C GLN A 422 -11.02 3.56 -36.51
N GLY A 423 -11.05 4.88 -36.26
CA GLY A 423 -10.29 5.49 -35.19
C GLY A 423 -10.71 4.97 -33.81
N ILE A 424 -9.77 4.93 -32.87
CA ILE A 424 -9.98 4.45 -31.51
C ILE A 424 -9.60 5.54 -30.52
N ARG A 425 -10.38 5.69 -29.45
CA ARG A 425 -10.12 6.58 -28.33
C ARG A 425 -9.91 5.72 -27.10
N GLY A 426 -8.87 5.99 -26.33
CA GLY A 426 -8.61 5.22 -25.12
C GLY A 426 -7.35 5.62 -24.39
N MET A 427 -7.09 4.89 -23.31
CA MET A 427 -5.86 4.97 -22.55
C MET A 427 -4.82 4.01 -23.13
N PHE A 428 -3.59 4.50 -23.26
CA PHE A 428 -2.45 3.78 -23.77
C PHE A 428 -1.23 4.03 -22.88
N THR A 429 -0.29 3.10 -22.88
CA THR A 429 1.03 3.33 -22.27
C THR A 429 2.05 3.58 -23.37
N ILE A 430 2.73 4.74 -23.35
CA ILE A 430 3.89 4.96 -24.20
C ILE A 430 4.99 4.03 -23.71
N ALA A 431 5.26 2.97 -24.45
CA ALA A 431 6.18 1.91 -24.04
C ALA A 431 7.62 2.19 -24.50
N LYS A 432 7.78 2.68 -25.73
CA LYS A 432 9.09 2.87 -26.36
C LYS A 432 9.03 3.88 -27.51
N TYR A 433 10.13 4.60 -27.70
CA TYR A 433 10.41 5.35 -28.91
C TYR A 433 11.36 4.55 -29.81
N GLU A 434 10.91 4.24 -31.03
CA GLU A 434 11.75 3.71 -32.10
C GLU A 434 12.09 4.85 -33.09
N GLU A 435 13.09 4.61 -33.95
CA GLU A 435 13.59 5.61 -34.90
C GLU A 435 12.48 6.22 -35.79
N ASP A 436 11.51 5.40 -36.21
CA ASP A 436 10.45 5.78 -37.15
C ASP A 436 9.03 5.73 -36.56
N TYR A 437 8.87 5.31 -35.29
CA TYR A 437 7.56 5.12 -34.67
C TYR A 437 7.59 5.31 -33.15
N THR A 438 6.45 5.65 -32.56
CA THR A 438 6.19 5.56 -31.12
C THR A 438 5.32 4.34 -30.84
N ALA A 439 5.72 3.53 -29.88
CA ALA A 439 4.98 2.34 -29.47
C ALA A 439 3.99 2.68 -28.35
N LEU A 440 2.69 2.58 -28.66
CA LEU A 440 1.60 2.71 -27.70
C LEU A 440 1.04 1.32 -27.36
N LEU A 441 1.27 0.90 -26.11
CA LEU A 441 0.75 -0.33 -25.58
C LEU A 441 -0.72 -0.16 -25.13
N ALA A 442 -1.57 -1.05 -25.63
CA ALA A 442 -2.93 -1.31 -25.16
C ALA A 442 -2.98 -2.70 -24.52
N SER A 443 -4.14 -3.12 -23.99
CA SER A 443 -4.27 -4.33 -23.16
C SER A 443 -3.75 -5.65 -23.74
N ASP A 444 -3.63 -5.78 -25.07
CA ASP A 444 -3.21 -7.02 -25.77
C ASP A 444 -2.37 -6.77 -27.04
N ARG A 445 -1.91 -5.54 -27.28
CA ARG A 445 -1.26 -5.15 -28.54
C ARG A 445 -0.48 -3.86 -28.43
N VAL A 446 0.44 -3.68 -29.37
CA VAL A 446 1.22 -2.45 -29.51
C VAL A 446 0.85 -1.75 -30.82
N TYR A 447 0.38 -0.52 -30.74
CA TYR A 447 0.18 0.36 -31.89
C TYR A 447 1.46 1.14 -32.17
N MET A 448 1.99 1.00 -33.38
CA MET A 448 3.15 1.72 -33.86
C MET A 448 2.68 2.97 -34.59
N ILE A 449 2.76 4.11 -33.90
CA ILE A 449 2.16 5.36 -34.38
C ILE A 449 3.21 6.36 -34.84
N LYS A 450 2.79 7.31 -35.67
CA LYS A 450 3.53 8.52 -35.99
C LYS A 450 2.91 9.75 -35.33
N GLY A 451 3.77 10.67 -34.92
CA GLY A 451 3.41 12.04 -34.61
C GLY A 451 2.92 12.80 -35.84
N LEU A 452 2.40 14.02 -35.63
CA LEU A 452 1.87 14.87 -36.69
C LEU A 452 2.96 15.81 -37.19
N ASN A 453 3.14 16.97 -36.55
CA ASN A 453 4.15 17.97 -36.94
C ASN A 453 5.53 17.75 -36.31
N SER A 454 5.61 16.94 -35.25
CA SER A 454 6.85 16.67 -34.51
C SER A 454 6.85 15.22 -34.05
N ASN A 455 8.04 14.71 -33.72
CA ASN A 455 8.17 13.44 -33.03
C ASN A 455 7.53 13.55 -31.63
N ILE A 456 7.12 12.41 -31.07
CA ILE A 456 6.42 12.40 -29.77
C ILE A 456 7.43 12.49 -28.62
N ASP A 457 8.67 12.05 -28.82
CA ASP A 457 9.76 12.21 -27.86
C ASP A 457 10.17 13.68 -27.60
N GLU A 458 9.82 14.59 -28.50
CA GLU A 458 9.94 16.05 -28.32
C GLU A 458 8.84 16.64 -27.43
N VAL A 459 7.71 15.94 -27.32
CA VAL A 459 6.54 16.35 -26.52
C VAL A 459 6.60 15.71 -25.13
N ILE A 460 6.87 14.40 -25.08
CA ILE A 460 7.05 13.62 -23.85
C ILE A 460 8.48 13.06 -23.87
N PRO A 461 9.41 13.65 -23.10
CA PRO A 461 10.80 13.20 -23.04
C PRO A 461 10.94 11.71 -22.73
N TYR A 462 12.03 11.09 -23.22
CA TYR A 462 12.29 9.67 -22.99
C TYR A 462 12.42 9.27 -21.51
N HIS A 463 12.90 10.17 -20.64
CA HIS A 463 13.01 9.89 -19.20
C HIS A 463 11.64 9.79 -18.51
N ASP A 464 10.56 10.30 -19.14
CA ASP A 464 9.21 10.25 -18.60
C ASP A 464 8.45 8.97 -18.99
N ILE A 465 9.03 8.09 -19.81
CA ILE A 465 8.39 6.83 -20.22
C ILE A 465 8.85 5.62 -19.37
N PRO A 466 7.96 4.67 -19.04
CA PRO A 466 6.59 4.54 -19.53
C PRO A 466 5.63 5.59 -18.95
N CYS A 467 4.79 6.14 -19.82
CA CYS A 467 3.81 7.16 -19.47
C CYS A 467 2.42 6.72 -19.92
N ILE A 468 1.42 6.81 -19.04
CA ILE A 468 0.02 6.56 -19.41
C ILE A 468 -0.57 7.83 -20.01
N VAL A 469 -1.15 7.70 -21.20
CA VAL A 469 -1.75 8.79 -21.96
C VAL A 469 -3.13 8.41 -22.45
N THR A 470 -4.04 9.39 -22.49
CA THR A 470 -5.32 9.25 -23.18
C THR A 470 -5.25 9.99 -24.52
N THR A 471 -5.38 9.28 -25.63
CA THR A 471 -5.32 9.84 -26.99
C THR A 471 -6.28 9.15 -27.95
N SER A 472 -6.43 9.70 -29.15
CA SER A 472 -7.20 9.09 -30.24
C SER A 472 -6.26 8.66 -31.35
N LEU A 473 -6.38 7.43 -31.83
CA LEU A 473 -5.60 6.90 -32.94
C LEU A 473 -6.45 6.81 -34.20
N PHE A 474 -5.89 7.25 -35.33
CA PHE A 474 -6.56 7.25 -36.64
C PHE A 474 -5.68 6.62 -37.72
N PRO A 475 -6.26 5.90 -38.69
CA PRO A 475 -5.54 5.51 -39.88
C PRO A 475 -5.47 6.70 -40.84
N TYR A 476 -4.27 7.08 -41.26
CA TYR A 476 -4.06 8.19 -42.18
C TYR A 476 -2.86 7.94 -43.09
N ASP A 477 -3.08 8.06 -44.41
CA ASP A 477 -2.06 7.88 -45.45
C ASP A 477 -1.14 6.66 -45.24
N GLY A 478 -1.74 5.54 -44.82
CA GLY A 478 -1.05 4.26 -44.67
C GLY A 478 -0.30 4.07 -43.35
N VAL A 479 -0.46 4.96 -42.36
CA VAL A 479 0.10 4.79 -41.01
C VAL A 479 -0.97 5.01 -39.95
N ILE A 480 -0.66 4.66 -38.70
CA ILE A 480 -1.45 5.07 -37.54
C ILE A 480 -0.88 6.38 -37.01
N ILE A 481 -1.74 7.35 -36.74
CA ILE A 481 -1.38 8.64 -36.15
C ILE A 481 -2.22 8.90 -34.91
N TYR A 482 -1.72 9.74 -34.02
CA TYR A 482 -2.54 10.35 -32.98
C TYR A 482 -3.22 11.62 -33.47
N ASP A 483 -4.18 12.14 -32.71
CA ASP A 483 -4.97 13.33 -33.06
C ASP A 483 -4.33 14.68 -32.70
N GLY A 484 -3.10 14.66 -32.18
CA GLY A 484 -2.40 15.85 -31.69
C GLY A 484 -2.61 16.12 -30.20
N LEU A 485 -3.42 15.33 -29.49
CA LEU A 485 -3.72 15.52 -28.08
C LEU A 485 -3.26 14.31 -27.24
N LEU A 486 -2.44 14.59 -26.23
CA LEU A 486 -1.99 13.63 -25.23
C LEU A 486 -2.37 14.16 -23.85
N SER A 487 -3.35 13.52 -23.20
CA SER A 487 -3.66 13.79 -21.80
C SER A 487 -2.84 12.85 -20.93
N THR A 488 -1.86 13.39 -20.20
CA THR A 488 -1.03 12.63 -19.23
C THR A 488 -1.68 12.64 -17.85
N TYR A 489 -1.34 11.64 -17.04
CA TYR A 489 -1.71 11.58 -15.63
C TYR A 489 -0.50 11.94 -14.76
N PRO A 490 -0.67 12.70 -13.66
CA PRO A 490 0.42 13.11 -12.77
C PRO A 490 0.85 11.95 -11.85
N ILE A 491 1.20 10.80 -12.43
CA ILE A 491 1.58 9.58 -11.72
C ILE A 491 2.98 9.19 -12.17
N SER A 492 3.91 9.04 -11.23
CA SER A 492 5.25 8.53 -11.51
C SER A 492 5.23 6.99 -11.54
N MET A 493 5.76 6.41 -12.61
CA MET A 493 5.81 4.96 -12.79
C MET A 493 7.12 4.39 -12.23
N GLY A 494 7.01 3.39 -11.35
CA GLY A 494 8.16 2.70 -10.79
C GLY A 494 8.87 1.79 -11.80
N THR A 495 10.12 1.42 -11.49
CA THR A 495 10.95 0.54 -12.35
C THR A 495 10.32 -0.83 -12.60
N SER A 496 9.55 -1.37 -11.65
CA SER A 496 8.82 -2.63 -11.83
C SER A 496 7.78 -2.52 -12.94
N PHE A 497 7.03 -1.43 -13.00
CA PHE A 497 6.06 -1.20 -14.09
C PHE A 497 6.79 -1.01 -15.42
N ALA A 498 7.91 -0.26 -15.43
CA ALA A 498 8.74 -0.12 -16.63
C ALA A 498 9.23 -1.46 -17.18
N LYS A 499 9.65 -2.40 -16.32
CA LYS A 499 10.06 -3.75 -16.74
C LYS A 499 8.89 -4.58 -17.30
N ILE A 500 7.69 -4.43 -16.74
CA ILE A 500 6.48 -5.09 -17.26
C ILE A 500 6.15 -4.56 -18.66
N VAL A 501 6.12 -3.23 -18.82
CA VAL A 501 5.84 -2.59 -20.11
C VAL A 501 6.90 -2.96 -21.15
N GLU A 502 8.18 -3.02 -20.78
CA GLU A 502 9.26 -3.47 -21.66
C GLU A 502 9.07 -4.92 -22.09
N LYS A 503 8.66 -5.80 -21.17
CA LYS A 503 8.36 -7.20 -21.47
C LYS A 503 7.17 -7.32 -22.44
N GLU A 504 6.06 -6.66 -22.13
CA GLU A 504 4.84 -6.67 -22.96
C GLU A 504 5.13 -6.10 -24.36
N TYR A 505 5.89 -5.00 -24.45
CA TYR A 505 6.35 -4.44 -25.72
C TYR A 505 7.12 -5.45 -26.60
N ASN A 506 7.95 -6.29 -25.96
CA ASN A 506 8.77 -7.27 -26.66
C ASN A 506 7.95 -8.51 -27.09
N GLU A 507 6.95 -8.90 -26.30
CA GLU A 507 6.14 -10.12 -26.52
C GLU A 507 4.93 -9.86 -27.44
N ASP A 508 4.32 -8.67 -27.36
CA ASP A 508 3.07 -8.36 -28.05
C ASP A 508 3.24 -8.03 -29.54
N MET A 509 2.18 -8.33 -30.29
CA MET A 509 2.10 -8.06 -31.71
C MET A 509 2.05 -6.55 -31.99
N LYS A 510 2.86 -6.12 -32.94
CA LYS A 510 3.00 -4.71 -33.37
C LYS A 510 2.10 -4.43 -34.57
N TYR A 511 1.24 -3.43 -34.45
CA TYR A 511 0.28 -3.00 -35.46
C TYR A 511 0.72 -1.66 -36.06
N TYR A 512 0.96 -1.65 -37.37
CA TYR A 512 1.33 -0.47 -38.14
C TYR A 512 0.14 0.16 -38.88
N HIS A 513 -1.02 -0.51 -38.84
CA HIS A 513 -2.29 -0.10 -39.45
C HIS A 513 -3.46 -0.52 -38.56
N LEU A 514 -4.57 0.23 -38.59
CA LEU A 514 -5.82 -0.06 -37.87
C LEU A 514 -6.78 -0.97 -38.65
#